data_AF-A0A133ZV37-F1
#
_entry.id   AF-A0A133ZV37-F1
#
_cell.length_a   1.000
_cell.length_b   1.000
_cell.length_c   1.000
_cell.angle_alpha   90.00
_cell.angle_beta   90.00
_cell.angle_gamma   90.00
#
_symmetry.space_group_name_H-M   'P 1'
#
loop_
_entity.id
_entity.type
_entity.pdbx_description
1 polymer ?
#
loop_
_entity_poly.entity_id
_entity_poly.type
_entity_poly.pdbx_seq_one_letter_code
_entity_poly.pdbx_strand_id
1 'polypeptide(L)'
;MSKLILKDKTEIEISTHYGDTFVTVIDNFAKLDELKDKLTDANTLVMTLQNESNEETVTGLKLQGITTTFIKNELGAITQIQALLMFRAMDKVEQVEATLTGRIDALSNMLVELMNSDEEGEGNE
;
A
#
# COMPACT_ATOMS: atom_id res chain seq x y z
N MET A 1 12.51 -5.16 16.73
CA MET A 1 11.13 -5.22 16.14
C MET A 1 11.21 -4.95 14.64
N SER A 2 10.35 -5.57 13.84
CA SER A 2 10.33 -5.37 12.37
C SER A 2 9.34 -4.29 11.95
N LYS A 3 9.65 -3.58 10.87
CA LYS A 3 8.82 -2.50 10.32
C LYS A 3 8.55 -2.73 8.83
N LEU A 4 7.35 -2.38 8.39
CA LEU A 4 6.98 -2.27 6.98
C LEU A 4 7.10 -0.80 6.58
N ILE A 5 7.87 -0.50 5.54
CA ILE A 5 8.04 0.85 5.03
C ILE A 5 7.31 0.92 3.68
N LEU A 6 6.28 1.76 3.60
CA LEU A 6 5.53 2.02 2.37
C LEU A 6 6.36 2.85 1.38
N LYS A 7 5.95 2.89 0.11
CA LYS A 7 6.59 3.69 -0.94
C LYS A 7 6.69 5.18 -0.60
N ASP A 8 5.71 5.73 0.13
CA ASP A 8 5.69 7.12 0.59
C ASP A 8 6.53 7.36 1.88
N LYS A 9 7.28 6.35 2.32
CA LYS A 9 8.08 6.30 3.54
C LYS A 9 7.27 6.22 4.84
N THR A 10 5.98 5.95 4.78
CA THR A 10 5.20 5.64 5.98
C THR A 10 5.71 4.35 6.61
N GLU A 11 6.04 4.40 7.89
CA GLU A 11 6.48 3.23 8.66
C GLU A 11 5.31 2.62 9.43
N ILE A 12 5.18 1.29 9.36
CA ILE A 12 4.17 0.52 10.08
C ILE A 12 4.90 -0.52 10.93
N GLU A 13 4.69 -0.50 12.25
CA GLU A 13 5.24 -1.52 13.14
C GLU A 13 4.53 -2.85 12.95
N ILE A 14 5.31 -3.91 12.75
CA ILE A 14 4.79 -5.27 12.56
C ILE A 14 4.76 -5.96 13.91
N SER A 15 3.59 -6.47 14.28
CA SER A 15 3.41 -7.24 15.51
C SER A 15 3.65 -8.73 15.31
N THR A 16 3.32 -9.29 14.13
CA THR A 16 3.61 -10.69 13.75
C THR A 16 3.55 -10.90 12.23
N HIS A 17 3.94 -12.06 11.72
CA HIS A 17 3.79 -12.45 10.31
C HIS A 17 3.59 -13.97 10.15
N TYR A 18 2.86 -14.38 9.10
CA TYR A 18 2.59 -15.78 8.76
C TYR A 18 2.84 -16.00 7.26
N GLY A 19 3.90 -16.73 6.91
CA GLY A 19 4.36 -16.83 5.51
C GLY A 19 4.66 -15.43 4.96
N ASP A 20 4.01 -15.09 3.85
CA ASP A 20 4.11 -13.77 3.19
C ASP A 20 3.08 -12.75 3.69
N THR A 21 2.36 -13.06 4.77
CA THR A 21 1.37 -12.17 5.37
C THR A 21 1.89 -11.48 6.61
N PHE A 22 1.94 -10.15 6.55
CA PHE A 22 2.35 -9.29 7.65
C PHE A 22 1.14 -8.79 8.43
N VAL A 23 1.29 -8.70 9.74
CA VAL A 23 0.26 -8.28 10.68
C VAL A 23 0.76 -7.10 11.49
N THR A 24 -0.02 -6.03 11.52
CA THR A 24 0.17 -4.88 12.41
C THR A 24 -0.98 -4.79 13.40
N VAL A 25 -0.75 -4.13 14.53
CA VAL A 25 -1.77 -3.81 15.53
C VAL A 25 -1.87 -2.31 15.65
N ILE A 26 -3.05 -1.76 15.33
CA ILE A 26 -3.36 -0.34 15.50
C ILE A 26 -4.23 -0.16 16.73
N ASP A 27 -3.76 0.61 17.70
CA ASP A 27 -4.33 0.77 19.05
C ASP A 27 -5.42 1.85 19.17
N ASN A 28 -5.60 2.71 18.16
CA ASN A 28 -6.59 3.78 18.17
C ASN A 28 -7.14 4.14 16.78
N PHE A 29 -8.30 4.82 16.76
CA PHE A 29 -9.01 5.15 15.52
C PHE A 29 -8.28 6.18 14.65
N ALA A 30 -7.63 7.18 15.24
CA ALA A 30 -6.96 8.24 14.49
C ALA A 30 -5.80 7.68 13.64
N LYS A 31 -5.00 6.77 14.21
CA LYS A 31 -3.95 6.07 13.47
C LYS A 31 -4.51 5.20 12.34
N LEU A 32 -5.64 4.52 12.57
CA LEU A 32 -6.27 3.70 11.53
C LEU A 32 -6.79 4.58 10.37
N ASP A 33 -7.43 5.70 10.71
CA ASP A 33 -8.01 6.62 9.72
C ASP A 33 -6.92 7.23 8.83
N GLU A 34 -5.82 7.68 9.44
CA GLU A 34 -4.66 8.20 8.70
C GLU A 34 -4.00 7.14 7.81
N LEU A 35 -3.87 5.90 8.31
CA LEU A 35 -3.23 4.83 7.56
C LEU A 35 -4.10 4.38 6.39
N LYS A 36 -5.41 4.31 6.57
CA LYS A 36 -6.37 3.85 5.55
C LYS A 36 -6.25 4.65 4.25
N ASP A 37 -6.08 5.97 4.34
CA ASP A 37 -5.93 6.83 3.15
C ASP A 37 -4.61 6.56 2.39
N LYS A 38 -3.62 5.96 3.04
CA LYS A 38 -2.30 5.65 2.47
C LYS A 38 -2.21 4.22 1.91
N LEU A 39 -3.12 3.33 2.29
CA LEU A 39 -3.17 1.92 1.86
C LEU A 39 -3.78 1.73 0.47
N THR A 40 -3.18 2.34 -0.53
CA THR A 40 -3.55 2.16 -1.93
C THR A 40 -2.69 1.09 -2.59
N ASP A 41 -3.18 0.48 -3.67
CA ASP A 41 -2.39 -0.47 -4.48
C ASP A 41 -1.06 0.17 -4.93
N ALA A 42 -1.06 1.46 -5.27
CA ALA A 42 0.14 2.19 -5.70
C ALA A 42 1.21 2.37 -4.59
N ASN A 43 0.77 2.53 -3.34
CA ASN A 43 1.66 2.72 -2.19
C ASN A 43 2.09 1.42 -1.52
N THR A 44 1.31 0.35 -1.71
CA THR A 44 1.57 -0.98 -1.15
C THR A 44 2.31 -1.90 -2.13
N LEU A 45 2.38 -1.53 -3.42
CA LEU A 45 3.08 -2.29 -4.46
C LEU A 45 4.57 -2.51 -4.18
N VAL A 46 5.21 -1.58 -3.47
CA VAL A 46 6.62 -1.66 -3.09
C VAL A 46 6.71 -1.38 -1.61
N MET A 47 7.09 -2.38 -0.83
CA MET A 47 7.28 -2.23 0.60
C MET A 47 8.62 -2.84 1.02
N THR A 48 9.27 -2.18 1.97
CA THR A 48 10.51 -2.68 2.54
C THR A 48 10.24 -3.21 3.93
N LEU A 49 10.58 -4.48 4.16
CA LEU A 49 10.61 -5.06 5.49
C LEU A 49 11.99 -4.78 6.09
N GLN A 50 12.01 -4.00 7.16
CA GLN A 50 13.25 -3.70 7.88
C GLN A 50 13.22 -4.35 9.26
N ASN A 51 14.29 -5.07 9.61
CA ASN A 51 14.56 -5.53 10.97
C ASN A 51 15.90 -4.95 11.48
N GLU A 52 16.30 -5.26 12.71
CA GLU A 52 17.47 -4.67 13.37
C GLU A 52 18.82 -4.92 12.67
N SER A 53 18.88 -5.81 11.66
CA SER A 53 20.14 -6.11 10.95
C SER A 53 19.97 -6.32 9.44
N ASN A 54 18.75 -6.46 8.94
CA ASN A 54 18.45 -6.77 7.54
C ASN A 54 17.35 -5.86 7.00
N GLU A 55 17.50 -5.51 5.73
CA GLU A 55 16.49 -4.83 4.93
C GLU A 55 16.15 -5.73 3.74
N GLU A 56 14.88 -6.12 3.63
CA GLU A 56 14.38 -6.93 2.54
C GLU A 56 13.31 -6.13 1.79
N THR A 57 13.60 -5.78 0.54
CA THR A 57 12.61 -5.16 -0.33
C THR A 57 11.68 -6.24 -0.87
N VAL A 58 10.43 -6.22 -0.44
CA VAL A 58 9.38 -7.11 -0.96
C VAL A 58 8.55 -6.32 -1.95
N THR A 59 8.77 -6.57 -3.24
CA THR A 59 7.98 -5.96 -4.31
C THR A 59 6.75 -6.81 -4.62
N GLY A 60 5.63 -6.16 -4.91
CA GLY A 60 4.37 -6.80 -5.26
C GLY A 60 3.54 -7.25 -4.06
N LEU A 61 3.53 -6.54 -2.94
CA LEU A 61 2.58 -6.86 -1.86
C LEU A 61 1.22 -6.20 -2.16
N LYS A 62 0.13 -6.94 -1.98
CA LYS A 62 -1.24 -6.44 -2.16
C LYS A 62 -2.02 -6.53 -0.86
N LEU A 63 -2.72 -5.46 -0.51
CA LEU A 63 -3.66 -5.47 0.63
C LEU A 63 -4.81 -6.43 0.31
N GLN A 64 -4.95 -7.51 1.08
CA GLN A 64 -6.09 -8.41 0.98
C GLN A 64 -7.28 -7.95 1.80
N GLY A 65 -7.04 -7.28 2.92
CA GLY A 65 -8.12 -6.79 3.76
C GLY A 65 -7.65 -6.16 5.04
N ILE A 66 -8.59 -5.49 5.69
CA ILE A 66 -8.44 -4.87 7.00
C ILE A 66 -9.53 -5.47 7.89
N THR A 67 -9.13 -6.10 8.99
CA THR A 67 -10.07 -6.60 10.00
C THR A 67 -9.95 -5.74 11.25
N THR A 68 -11.05 -5.12 11.68
CA THR A 68 -11.06 -4.26 12.88
C THR A 68 -11.82 -4.94 14.00
N THR A 69 -11.18 -5.09 15.16
CA THR A 69 -11.78 -5.63 16.38
C THR A 69 -11.87 -4.53 17.44
N PHE A 70 -13.00 -4.46 18.13
CA PHE A 70 -13.24 -3.54 19.24
C PHE A 70 -13.19 -4.29 20.55
N ILE A 71 -12.26 -3.92 21.42
CA ILE A 71 -12.14 -4.48 22.77
C ILE A 71 -12.94 -3.60 23.71
N LYS A 72 -13.97 -4.20 24.32
CA LYS A 72 -14.90 -3.51 25.23
C LYS A 72 -14.64 -3.94 26.67
N ASN A 73 -14.85 -3.03 27.62
CA ASN A 73 -14.88 -3.37 29.04
C ASN A 73 -16.21 -4.01 29.45
N GLU A 74 -16.31 -4.39 30.72
CA GLU A 74 -17.50 -5.00 31.33
C GLU A 74 -18.76 -4.12 31.23
N LEU A 75 -18.59 -2.81 31.07
CA LEU A 75 -19.67 -1.82 30.88
C LEU A 75 -20.04 -1.61 29.41
N GLY A 76 -19.42 -2.34 28.48
CA GLY A 76 -19.65 -2.24 27.03
C GLY A 76 -18.97 -1.07 26.34
N ALA A 77 -18.16 -0.26 27.05
CA ALA A 77 -17.41 0.84 26.47
C ALA A 77 -16.16 0.33 25.74
N ILE A 78 -15.87 0.88 24.55
CA ILE A 78 -14.67 0.55 23.78
C ILE A 78 -13.45 1.10 24.52
N THR A 79 -12.54 0.21 24.88
CA THR A 79 -11.28 0.54 25.57
C THR A 79 -10.08 0.48 24.65
N GLN A 80 -10.14 -0.35 23.61
CA GLN A 80 -9.08 -0.49 22.63
C GLN A 80 -9.69 -0.88 21.29
N ILE A 81 -9.04 -0.44 20.22
CA ILE A 81 -9.29 -0.90 18.86
C ILE A 81 -8.06 -1.70 18.44
N GLN A 82 -8.26 -2.75 17.67
CA GLN A 82 -7.20 -3.51 17.02
C GLN A 82 -7.56 -3.65 15.54
N ALA A 83 -6.81 -2.99 14.67
CA ALA A 83 -6.90 -3.23 13.24
C ALA A 83 -5.77 -4.17 12.81
N LEU A 84 -6.16 -5.21 12.06
CA LEU A 84 -5.31 -6.22 11.46
C LEU A 84 -5.30 -5.99 9.95
N LEU A 85 -4.18 -5.51 9.43
CA LEU A 85 -3.96 -5.41 7.99
C LEU A 85 -3.35 -6.73 7.51
N MET A 86 -3.88 -7.27 6.41
CA MET A 86 -3.35 -8.47 5.77
C MET A 86 -2.81 -8.11 4.40
N PHE A 87 -1.51 -8.30 4.21
CA PHE A 87 -0.85 -8.18 2.92
C PHE A 87 -0.54 -9.59 2.39
N ARG A 88 -0.60 -9.79 1.07
CA ARG A 88 -0.04 -11.00 0.44
C ARG A 88 0.96 -10.62 -0.63
N ALA A 89 1.96 -11.46 -0.86
CA ALA A 89 2.79 -11.35 -2.06
C ALA A 89 1.96 -11.68 -3.32
N MET A 90 2.12 -10.85 -4.34
CA MET A 90 1.67 -11.10 -5.70
C MET A 90 2.51 -12.23 -6.27
N ASP A 91 1.85 -13.10 -7.03
CA ASP A 91 2.58 -14.11 -7.78
C ASP A 91 3.32 -13.46 -8.98
N LYS A 92 4.16 -14.27 -9.64
CA LYS A 92 5.01 -13.80 -10.74
C LYS A 92 4.20 -13.32 -11.95
N VAL A 93 3.01 -13.88 -12.18
CA VAL A 93 2.14 -13.47 -13.28
C VAL A 93 1.53 -12.11 -12.95
N GLU A 94 0.99 -11.96 -11.74
CA GLU A 94 0.42 -10.70 -11.24
C GLU A 94 1.44 -9.55 -11.27
N GLN A 95 2.70 -9.82 -10.90
CA GLN A 95 3.77 -8.82 -10.97
C GLN A 95 4.07 -8.37 -12.41
N VAL A 96 4.07 -9.31 -13.36
CA VAL A 96 4.30 -9.03 -14.78
C VAL A 96 3.13 -8.25 -15.38
N GLU A 97 1.90 -8.63 -15.06
CA GLU A 97 0.69 -7.92 -15.47
C GLU A 97 0.69 -6.48 -14.94
N ALA A 98 0.95 -6.28 -13.64
CA ALA A 98 1.02 -4.95 -13.04
C ALA A 98 2.09 -4.06 -13.71
N THR A 99 3.26 -4.64 -14.01
CA THR A 99 4.34 -3.93 -14.71
C THR A 99 3.95 -3.56 -16.13
N LEU A 100 3.26 -4.45 -16.85
CA LEU A 100 2.84 -4.22 -18.23
C LEU A 100 1.75 -3.15 -18.29
N THR A 101 0.74 -3.20 -17.42
CA THR A 101 -0.29 -2.17 -17.31
C THR A 101 0.31 -0.79 -17.05
N GLY A 102 1.23 -0.68 -16.08
CA GLY A 102 1.89 0.60 -15.80
C GLY A 102 2.67 1.18 -16.98
N ARG A 103 3.25 0.32 -17.83
CA ARG A 103 3.91 0.75 -19.08
C ARG A 103 2.90 1.20 -20.14
N ILE A 104 1.75 0.51 -20.25
CA ILE A 104 0.67 0.87 -21.16
C ILE A 104 0.08 2.24 -20.79
N ASP A 105 -0.12 2.49 -19.49
CA ASP A 105 -0.62 3.79 -19.01
C ASP A 105 0.34 4.93 -19.35
N ALA A 106 1.64 4.73 -19.13
CA ALA A 106 2.67 5.70 -19.51
C ALA A 106 2.69 5.97 -21.03
N LEU A 107 2.61 4.92 -21.84
CA LEU A 107 2.53 5.04 -23.30
C LEU A 107 1.26 5.78 -23.75
N SER A 108 0.13 5.50 -23.10
CA SER A 108 -1.16 6.14 -23.41
C SER A 108 -1.11 7.63 -23.09
N ASN A 109 -0.54 8.02 -21.95
CA ASN A 109 -0.34 9.43 -21.60
C ASN A 109 0.59 10.14 -22.59
N MET A 110 1.70 9.51 -23.01
CA MET A 110 2.60 10.10 -24.01
C MET A 110 1.92 10.28 -25.37
N LEU A 111 1.06 9.34 -25.79
CA LEU A 111 0.29 9.48 -27.03
C LEU A 111 -0.70 10.64 -26.96
N VAL A 112 -1.39 10.81 -25.83
CA VAL A 112 -2.29 11.94 -25.60
C VAL A 112 -1.52 13.27 -25.62
N GLU A 113 -0.37 13.34 -24.95
CA GLU A 113 0.50 14.52 -25.00
C GLU A 113 0.95 14.85 -26.43
N LEU A 114 1.32 13.84 -27.23
CA LEU A 114 1.70 14.02 -28.63
C LEU A 114 0.52 14.55 -29.48
N MET A 115 -0.66 13.94 -29.35
CA MET A 115 -1.86 14.37 -30.09
C MET A 115 -2.30 15.79 -29.72
N ASN A 116 -2.15 16.18 -28.44
CA ASN A 116 -2.46 17.53 -28.00
C ASN A 116 -1.37 18.54 -28.39
N SER A 117 -0.10 18.12 -28.48
CA SER A 117 1.00 18.97 -28.93
C SER A 117 0.91 19.34 -30.41
N ASP A 118 0.19 18.55 -31.21
CA ASP A 118 -0.13 18.88 -32.60
C ASP A 118 -1.27 19.92 -32.72
N GLU A 119 -2.11 20.12 -31.69
CA GLU A 119 -3.21 21.10 -31.69
C GLU A 119 -2.81 22.51 -31.18
N GLU A 120 -1.71 22.64 -30.42
CA GLU A 120 -1.22 23.95 -29.93
C GLU A 120 -0.39 24.73 -30.99
N GLY A 121 -0.26 24.21 -32.21
CA GLY A 121 0.53 24.79 -33.30
C GLY A 121 -0.24 25.67 -34.31
N GLU A 122 -1.58 25.72 -34.28
CA GLU A 122 -2.40 26.44 -35.29
C GLU A 122 -3.14 27.65 -34.70
N GLY A 123 -2.44 28.43 -33.87
CA GLY A 123 -3.00 29.62 -33.20
C GLY A 123 -2.16 30.88 -33.43
N ASN A 124 -1.69 31.14 -34.65
CA ASN A 124 -1.14 32.44 -35.00
C ASN A 124 -1.21 32.69 -36.51
N GLU A 125 -2.30 33.32 -36.96
CA GLU A 125 -2.37 34.38 -38.01
C GLU A 125 -3.81 34.88 -38.18
#